data_AF-A0A286GMC8-F1
#
_entry.id   AF-A0A286GMC8-F1
#
_cell.length_a   1.000
_cell.length_b   1.000
_cell.length_c   1.000
_cell.angle_alpha   90.00
_cell.angle_beta   90.00
_cell.angle_gamma   90.00
#
_symmetry.space_group_name_H-M   'P 1'
#
loop_
_entity.id
_entity.type
_entity.pdbx_description
1 polymer ?
#
loop_
_entity_poly.entity_id
_entity_poly.type
_entity_poly.pdbx_seq_one_letter_code
_entity_poly.pdbx_strand_id
1 'polypeptide(L)'
;MKVELAVEPLGSWIDTNGKPLIIAGPCSAETEDQLVETARQLKALNAVHVIRAGVWKPRTRPGSFEGMGEAALPWIQRAKAETGLPFAVEVATPEHIELALKYGVDILWVGARTTVNPFNVQEIADALRGVDVPVLVKNPVNPDLALWVGAFERLAGAGIKKLGAIHRGFATGEASKYRNIPMWQMAIELKSIFPQLPIIGDPSHMAGKRAYLNELAQMAMDLNYDGLIVESHIDPDKAWSDAAQQLTPTAFGEMLDHLQIRQVESQNLEFQSFVEQSRRNIDNVDRQIVEMLGARMALVERLAEYKRDNNVTLFQPERWKEILKTRTELGKKLNLYPELVEEIYKIIHMESIRKQTEIINSAEQNV
;
A
#
# COMPACT_ATOMS: atom_id res chain seq x y z
N MET A 1 17.04 8.70 -13.47
CA MET A 1 16.95 7.43 -14.24
C MET A 1 15.76 6.68 -13.69
N LYS A 2 14.83 6.21 -14.52
CA LYS A 2 13.86 5.19 -14.07
C LYS A 2 14.67 3.91 -13.88
N VAL A 3 14.84 3.44 -12.64
CA VAL A 3 15.50 2.17 -12.36
C VAL A 3 14.51 1.07 -12.75
N GLU A 4 14.87 0.22 -13.70
CA GLU A 4 14.15 -1.04 -13.89
C GLU A 4 14.61 -2.02 -12.81
N LEU A 5 13.70 -2.46 -11.96
CA LEU A 5 13.98 -3.49 -10.96
C LEU A 5 13.91 -4.86 -11.64
N ALA A 6 15.01 -5.61 -11.60
CA ALA A 6 15.05 -7.01 -12.01
C ALA A 6 14.42 -7.90 -10.91
N VAL A 7 13.11 -7.74 -10.68
CA VAL A 7 12.37 -8.50 -9.67
C VAL A 7 12.10 -9.90 -10.17
N GLU A 8 12.44 -10.90 -9.36
CA GLU A 8 12.08 -12.29 -9.63
C GLU A 8 10.59 -12.54 -9.34
N PRO A 9 9.88 -13.32 -10.17
CA PRO A 9 8.48 -13.65 -9.95
C PRO A 9 8.25 -14.27 -8.57
N LEU A 10 7.15 -13.94 -7.90
CA LEU A 10 6.80 -14.46 -6.56
C LEU A 10 6.95 -15.98 -6.45
N GLY A 11 6.48 -16.71 -7.46
CA GLY A 11 6.52 -18.17 -7.52
C GLY A 11 7.93 -18.79 -7.61
N SER A 12 8.99 -18.01 -7.87
CA SER A 12 10.36 -18.54 -7.88
C SER A 12 10.96 -18.72 -6.49
N TRP A 13 10.42 -18.04 -5.48
CA TRP A 13 10.95 -18.07 -4.11
C TRP A 13 9.95 -18.50 -3.04
N ILE A 14 8.64 -18.49 -3.31
CA ILE A 14 7.62 -19.16 -2.47
C ILE A 14 6.59 -19.84 -3.38
N ASP A 15 6.38 -21.13 -3.18
CA ASP A 15 5.31 -21.87 -3.86
C ASP A 15 3.95 -21.60 -3.19
N THR A 16 3.07 -20.90 -3.91
CA THR A 16 1.69 -20.65 -3.49
C THR A 16 0.67 -21.52 -4.23
N ASN A 17 1.12 -22.43 -5.10
CA ASN A 17 0.27 -23.24 -5.98
C ASN A 17 -0.76 -22.40 -6.77
N GLY A 18 -0.34 -21.22 -7.22
CA GLY A 18 -1.18 -20.29 -7.99
C GLY A 18 -2.24 -19.56 -7.17
N LYS A 19 -2.20 -19.64 -5.83
CA LYS A 19 -3.06 -18.87 -4.92
C LYS A 19 -2.36 -17.59 -4.46
N PRO A 20 -3.09 -16.61 -3.92
CA PRO A 20 -2.48 -15.46 -3.25
C PRO A 20 -1.56 -15.90 -2.10
N LEU A 21 -0.42 -15.23 -1.95
CA LEU A 21 0.51 -15.48 -0.85
C LEU A 21 -0.13 -15.08 0.48
N ILE A 22 -0.40 -16.06 1.34
CA ILE A 22 -0.86 -15.83 2.72
C ILE A 22 0.30 -15.95 3.71
N ILE A 23 0.63 -14.84 4.35
CA ILE A 23 1.55 -14.75 5.49
C ILE A 23 0.72 -14.50 6.75
N ALA A 24 0.83 -15.35 7.78
CA ALA A 24 0.05 -15.19 9.00
C ALA A 24 0.85 -15.54 10.25
N GLY A 25 0.54 -14.93 11.39
CA GLY A 25 1.22 -15.21 12.65
C GLY A 25 1.18 -14.03 13.60
N PRO A 26 1.76 -14.17 14.79
CA PRO A 26 1.55 -13.18 15.84
C PRO A 26 2.26 -11.86 15.55
N CYS A 27 1.73 -10.79 16.12
CA CYS A 27 2.35 -9.47 16.05
C CYS A 27 3.77 -9.49 16.63
N SER A 28 3.97 -10.22 17.73
CA SER A 28 5.26 -10.43 18.37
C SER A 28 5.42 -11.88 18.79
N ALA A 29 6.66 -12.38 18.86
CA ALA A 29 6.95 -13.62 19.57
C ALA A 29 6.99 -13.35 21.07
N GLU A 30 5.99 -13.82 21.80
CA GLU A 30 5.79 -13.50 23.23
C GLU A 30 6.42 -14.58 24.11
N THR A 31 6.07 -15.83 23.83
CA THR A 31 6.67 -17.02 24.44
C THR A 31 6.83 -18.12 23.39
N GLU A 32 7.67 -19.12 23.68
CA GLU A 32 7.86 -20.26 22.79
C GLU A 32 6.55 -21.01 22.52
N ASP A 33 5.82 -21.38 23.58
CA ASP A 33 4.55 -22.09 23.47
C ASP A 33 3.51 -21.28 22.67
N GLN A 34 3.44 -19.96 22.91
CA GLN A 34 2.55 -19.08 22.16
C GLN A 34 2.86 -19.11 20.66
N LEU A 35 4.13 -18.96 20.31
CA LEU A 35 4.56 -18.91 18.91
C LEU A 35 4.35 -20.25 18.20
N VAL A 36 4.80 -21.34 18.82
CA VAL A 36 4.72 -22.70 18.26
C VAL A 36 3.27 -23.13 18.10
N GLU A 37 2.43 -22.92 19.10
CA GLU A 37 1.01 -23.30 19.03
C GLU A 37 0.25 -22.46 18.00
N THR A 38 0.55 -21.16 17.90
CA THR A 38 -0.01 -20.30 16.84
C THR A 38 0.37 -20.83 15.46
N ALA A 39 1.65 -21.17 15.24
CA ALA A 39 2.13 -21.71 13.97
C ALA A 39 1.48 -23.06 13.64
N ARG A 40 1.32 -23.96 14.62
CA ARG A 40 0.68 -25.27 14.47
C ARG A 40 -0.79 -25.14 14.03
N GLN A 41 -1.55 -24.26 14.69
CA GLN A 41 -2.94 -24.03 14.33
C GLN A 41 -3.09 -23.36 12.96
N LEU A 42 -2.20 -22.42 12.60
CA LEU A 42 -2.18 -21.81 11.27
C LEU A 42 -1.83 -22.82 10.17
N LYS A 43 -0.87 -23.72 10.42
CA LYS A 43 -0.53 -24.81 9.50
C LYS A 43 -1.73 -25.72 9.24
N ALA A 44 -2.53 -26.02 10.27
CA ALA A 44 -3.71 -26.88 10.15
C ALA A 44 -4.78 -26.32 9.19
N LEU A 45 -4.77 -25.01 8.90
CA LEU A 45 -5.69 -24.39 7.93
C LEU A 45 -5.36 -24.77 6.47
N ASN A 46 -4.15 -25.23 6.17
CA ASN A 46 -3.66 -25.52 4.81
C ASN A 46 -3.76 -24.35 3.81
N ALA A 47 -3.94 -23.12 4.31
CA ALA A 47 -4.03 -21.90 3.51
C ALA A 47 -2.82 -20.95 3.73
N VAL A 48 -2.04 -21.17 4.79
CA VAL A 48 -0.90 -20.33 5.16
C VAL A 48 0.39 -20.87 4.54
N HIS A 49 1.13 -20.00 3.87
CA HIS A 49 2.38 -20.35 3.19
C HIS A 49 3.60 -19.96 4.02
N VAL A 50 3.50 -18.89 4.82
CA VAL A 50 4.61 -18.34 5.61
C VAL A 50 4.08 -17.92 6.98
N ILE A 51 4.82 -18.23 8.05
CA ILE A 51 4.54 -17.70 9.38
C ILE A 51 5.27 -16.38 9.59
N ARG A 52 4.61 -15.36 10.13
CA ARG A 52 5.27 -14.12 10.55
C ARG A 52 5.40 -14.01 12.07
N ALA A 53 6.49 -13.43 12.56
CA ALA A 53 6.61 -13.06 13.98
C ALA A 53 7.49 -11.82 14.16
N GLY A 54 7.07 -10.89 15.02
CA GLY A 54 7.89 -9.76 15.42
C GLY A 54 8.87 -10.17 16.51
N VAL A 55 10.16 -10.24 16.17
CA VAL A 55 11.24 -10.57 17.12
C VAL A 55 11.74 -9.34 17.86
N TRP A 56 11.90 -8.24 17.11
CA TRP A 56 12.24 -6.90 17.61
C TRP A 56 11.08 -5.95 17.33
N LYS A 57 10.69 -5.13 18.30
CA LYS A 57 9.53 -4.22 18.18
C LYS A 57 9.97 -2.76 18.28
N PRO A 58 9.86 -1.96 17.20
CA PRO A 58 10.13 -0.52 17.26
C PRO A 58 8.98 0.20 17.99
N ARG A 59 9.11 0.38 19.30
CA ARG A 59 8.08 1.03 20.13
C ARG A 59 8.23 2.54 20.12
N THR A 60 7.10 3.24 19.96
CA THR A 60 7.06 4.71 20.00
C THR A 60 7.34 5.27 21.40
N ARG A 61 6.98 4.53 22.45
CA ARG A 61 7.26 4.91 23.84
C ARG A 61 8.16 3.86 24.49
N PRO A 62 9.28 4.27 25.12
CA PRO A 62 10.12 3.38 25.91
C PRO A 62 9.33 2.69 27.03
N GLY A 63 9.79 1.52 27.47
CA GLY A 63 9.20 0.76 28.59
C GLY A 63 7.93 -0.02 28.24
N SER A 64 7.57 -0.08 26.97
CA SER A 64 6.57 -1.03 26.46
C SER A 64 7.26 -2.25 25.85
N PHE A 65 6.61 -3.41 25.76
CA PHE A 65 7.24 -4.65 25.27
C PHE A 65 7.98 -4.45 23.93
N GLU A 66 9.30 -4.67 23.95
CA GLU A 66 10.24 -4.39 22.85
C GLU A 66 10.52 -5.62 21.97
N GLY A 67 9.85 -6.74 22.25
CA GLY A 67 10.17 -8.04 21.68
C GLY A 67 11.17 -8.81 22.52
N MET A 68 11.34 -10.10 22.21
CA MET A 68 12.25 -10.99 22.92
C MET A 68 13.65 -11.03 22.30
N GLY A 69 13.87 -10.35 21.18
CA GLY A 69 15.17 -10.28 20.51
C GLY A 69 15.71 -11.67 20.12
N GLU A 70 17.02 -11.87 20.20
CA GLU A 70 17.67 -13.14 19.83
C GLU A 70 17.06 -14.35 20.56
N ALA A 71 16.55 -14.18 21.79
CA ALA A 71 15.96 -15.27 22.57
C ALA A 71 14.72 -15.90 21.92
N ALA A 72 14.02 -15.20 21.03
CA ALA A 72 12.90 -15.75 20.28
C ALA A 72 13.30 -16.48 18.99
N LEU A 73 14.52 -16.33 18.50
CA LEU A 73 14.96 -16.98 17.26
C LEU A 73 15.03 -18.52 17.38
N PRO A 74 15.46 -19.13 18.50
CA PRO A 74 15.32 -20.57 18.72
C PRO A 74 13.85 -21.06 18.66
N TRP A 75 12.89 -20.25 19.12
CA TRP A 75 11.47 -20.61 19.08
C TRP A 75 10.96 -20.68 17.64
N ILE A 76 11.44 -19.78 16.78
CA ILE A 76 11.18 -19.82 15.34
C ILE A 76 11.72 -21.13 14.75
N GLN A 77 12.95 -21.52 15.08
CA GLN A 77 13.53 -22.78 14.58
C GLN A 77 12.69 -23.99 14.99
N ARG A 78 12.20 -24.03 16.23
CA ARG A 78 11.29 -25.09 16.70
C ARG A 78 9.96 -25.07 15.93
N ALA A 79 9.31 -23.92 15.82
CA ALA A 79 8.05 -23.79 15.10
C ALA A 79 8.19 -24.20 13.61
N LYS A 80 9.31 -23.85 12.97
CA LYS A 80 9.68 -24.32 11.64
C LYS A 80 9.80 -25.83 11.57
N ALA A 81 10.52 -26.44 12.53
CA ALA A 81 10.69 -27.89 12.57
C ALA A 81 9.36 -28.64 12.75
N GLU A 82 8.43 -28.09 13.53
CA GLU A 82 7.12 -28.72 13.78
C GLU A 82 6.12 -28.52 12.63
N THR A 83 6.17 -27.39 11.93
CA THR A 83 5.16 -27.04 10.90
C THR A 83 5.63 -27.23 9.46
N GLY A 84 6.94 -27.22 9.24
CA GLY A 84 7.56 -27.17 7.92
C GLY A 84 7.31 -25.86 7.15
N LEU A 85 6.73 -24.83 7.79
CA LEU A 85 6.46 -23.56 7.12
C LEU A 85 7.68 -22.63 7.22
N PRO A 86 8.00 -21.88 6.16
CA PRO A 86 8.97 -20.79 6.22
C PRO A 86 8.50 -19.69 7.17
N PHE A 87 9.44 -18.93 7.70
CA PHE A 87 9.22 -17.81 8.59
C PHE A 87 9.68 -16.50 7.98
N ALA A 88 8.90 -15.46 8.25
CA ALA A 88 9.23 -14.07 8.00
C ALA A 88 9.44 -13.32 9.32
N VAL A 89 10.44 -12.44 9.40
CA VAL A 89 10.66 -11.54 10.54
C VAL A 89 10.96 -10.09 10.13
N GLU A 90 10.61 -9.15 11.00
CA GLU A 90 10.99 -7.74 10.83
C GLU A 90 12.48 -7.56 11.11
N VAL A 91 13.19 -6.85 10.23
CA VAL A 91 14.55 -6.37 10.48
C VAL A 91 14.61 -4.85 10.36
N ALA A 92 15.48 -4.23 11.16
CA ALA A 92 15.62 -2.78 11.21
C ALA A 92 17.08 -2.31 11.26
N THR A 93 18.03 -3.22 11.54
CA THR A 93 19.46 -2.95 11.63
C THR A 93 20.24 -4.11 10.98
N PRO A 94 21.52 -3.89 10.61
CA PRO A 94 22.40 -4.96 10.13
C PRO A 94 22.50 -6.16 11.09
N GLU A 95 22.52 -5.92 12.40
CA GLU A 95 22.62 -6.99 13.40
C GLU A 95 21.36 -7.87 13.45
N HIS A 96 20.16 -7.29 13.23
CA HIS A 96 18.94 -8.08 13.10
C HIS A 96 19.01 -9.03 11.89
N ILE A 97 19.62 -8.58 10.79
CA ILE A 97 19.80 -9.38 9.56
C ILE A 97 20.77 -10.52 9.82
N GLU A 98 21.93 -10.23 10.42
CA GLU A 98 22.93 -11.25 10.77
C GLU A 98 22.31 -12.35 11.65
N LEU A 99 21.60 -11.95 12.71
CA LEU A 99 20.92 -12.88 13.60
C LEU A 99 19.80 -13.65 12.89
N ALA A 100 18.94 -12.98 12.13
CA ALA A 100 17.86 -13.64 11.40
C ALA A 100 18.41 -14.71 10.43
N LEU A 101 19.47 -14.40 9.68
CA LEU A 101 20.11 -15.33 8.75
C LEU A 101 20.84 -16.47 9.49
N LYS A 102 21.55 -16.17 10.58
CA LYS A 102 22.22 -17.17 11.44
C LYS A 102 21.25 -18.22 11.97
N TYR A 103 20.03 -17.81 12.33
CA TYR A 103 18.98 -18.71 12.82
C TYR A 103 18.10 -19.30 11.71
N GLY A 104 18.39 -18.99 10.44
CA GLY A 104 17.71 -19.57 9.29
C GLY A 104 16.30 -19.04 9.10
N VAL A 105 16.06 -17.75 9.30
CA VAL A 105 14.82 -17.09 8.85
C VAL A 105 14.78 -17.03 7.32
N ASP A 106 13.63 -17.31 6.72
CA ASP A 106 13.50 -17.50 5.27
C ASP A 106 13.16 -16.21 4.53
N ILE A 107 12.45 -15.28 5.17
CA ILE A 107 12.02 -14.00 4.58
C ILE A 107 12.29 -12.87 5.58
N LEU A 108 12.81 -11.76 5.10
CA LEU A 108 12.97 -10.56 5.90
C LEU A 108 11.94 -9.52 5.47
N TRP A 109 11.40 -8.73 6.40
CA TRP A 109 10.71 -7.50 6.03
C TRP A 109 11.27 -6.26 6.71
N VAL A 110 11.29 -5.17 5.97
CA VAL A 110 11.62 -3.83 6.47
C VAL A 110 10.32 -3.16 6.95
N GLY A 111 10.29 -2.78 8.22
CA GLY A 111 9.13 -2.16 8.85
C GLY A 111 8.86 -0.74 8.35
N ALA A 112 7.60 -0.30 8.43
CA ALA A 112 7.16 1.02 7.92
C ALA A 112 7.92 2.21 8.54
N ARG A 113 8.36 2.09 9.80
CA ARG A 113 9.15 3.12 10.51
C ARG A 113 10.63 3.10 10.14
N THR A 114 11.11 2.01 9.56
CA THR A 114 12.47 1.91 9.04
C THR A 114 12.51 2.47 7.62
N THR A 115 11.48 2.18 6.81
CA THR A 115 11.35 2.67 5.42
C THR A 115 11.39 4.19 5.29
N VAL A 116 10.98 4.95 6.32
CA VAL A 116 11.01 6.42 6.26
C VAL A 116 12.41 7.03 6.29
N ASN A 117 13.43 6.27 6.69
CA ASN A 117 14.80 6.77 6.78
C ASN A 117 15.68 6.11 5.72
N PRO A 118 16.07 6.84 4.65
CA PRO A 118 16.94 6.32 3.61
C PRO A 118 18.31 5.81 4.11
N PHE A 119 18.85 6.35 5.20
CA PHE A 119 20.11 5.86 5.80
C PHE A 119 19.93 4.46 6.38
N ASN A 120 18.84 4.22 7.13
CA ASN A 120 18.56 2.90 7.70
C ASN A 120 18.33 1.86 6.59
N VAL A 121 17.60 2.23 5.53
CA VAL A 121 17.37 1.34 4.39
C VAL A 121 18.69 1.08 3.62
N GLN A 122 19.57 2.07 3.53
CA GLN A 122 20.89 1.89 2.93
C GLN A 122 21.75 0.91 3.74
N GLU A 123 21.80 1.03 5.07
CA GLU A 123 22.52 0.10 5.93
C GLU A 123 21.99 -1.33 5.81
N ILE A 124 20.67 -1.50 5.74
CA ILE A 124 20.02 -2.80 5.49
C ILE A 124 20.43 -3.36 4.13
N ALA A 125 20.39 -2.54 3.08
CA ALA A 125 20.78 -2.96 1.74
C ALA A 125 22.26 -3.40 1.70
N ASP A 126 23.16 -2.63 2.32
CA ASP A 126 24.59 -2.95 2.38
C ASP A 126 24.85 -4.27 3.14
N ALA A 127 24.13 -4.52 4.23
CA ALA A 127 24.21 -5.76 5.01
C ALA A 127 23.70 -7.00 4.23
N LEU A 128 22.84 -6.80 3.25
CA LEU A 128 22.27 -7.86 2.41
C LEU A 128 23.07 -8.15 1.13
N ARG A 129 24.15 -7.40 0.87
CA ARG A 129 24.95 -7.59 -0.34
C ARG A 129 25.51 -9.01 -0.41
N GLY A 130 25.20 -9.72 -1.49
CA GLY A 130 25.62 -11.11 -1.71
C GLY A 130 24.79 -12.16 -0.96
N VAL A 131 23.73 -11.75 -0.26
CA VAL A 131 22.77 -12.65 0.39
C VAL A 131 21.61 -12.92 -0.56
N ASP A 132 21.25 -14.19 -0.74
CA ASP A 132 20.08 -14.59 -1.53
C ASP A 132 18.87 -14.88 -0.62
N VAL A 133 18.18 -13.82 -0.20
CA VAL A 133 17.00 -13.90 0.67
C VAL A 133 15.87 -13.01 0.15
N PRO A 134 14.61 -13.45 0.19
CA PRO A 134 13.46 -12.57 -0.03
C PRO A 134 13.38 -11.42 0.96
N VAL A 135 13.14 -10.22 0.44
CA VAL A 135 12.98 -9.00 1.24
C VAL A 135 11.67 -8.30 0.88
N LEU A 136 10.79 -8.17 1.87
CA LEU A 136 9.55 -7.44 1.76
C LEU A 136 9.71 -6.03 2.37
N VAL A 137 9.15 -5.00 1.74
CA VAL A 137 9.26 -3.61 2.23
C VAL A 137 7.88 -3.04 2.51
N LYS A 138 7.59 -2.74 3.79
CA LYS A 138 6.38 -2.00 4.16
C LYS A 138 6.45 -0.57 3.64
N ASN A 139 5.34 -0.03 3.13
CA ASN A 139 5.28 1.39 2.77
C ASN A 139 5.65 2.28 3.97
N PRO A 140 6.24 3.46 3.73
CA PRO A 140 6.54 4.43 4.79
C PRO A 140 5.26 4.82 5.54
N VAL A 141 5.40 5.20 6.82
CA VAL A 141 4.24 5.59 7.63
C VAL A 141 3.55 6.85 7.09
N ASN A 142 4.28 7.76 6.45
CA ASN A 142 3.77 8.91 5.74
C ASN A 142 3.55 8.60 4.24
N PRO A 143 2.56 9.22 3.57
CA PRO A 143 2.25 8.98 2.17
C PRO A 143 3.29 9.61 1.25
N ASP A 144 4.45 8.97 1.17
CA ASP A 144 5.57 9.37 0.33
C ASP A 144 6.00 8.18 -0.54
N LEU A 145 5.53 8.20 -1.78
CA LEU A 145 5.84 7.17 -2.76
C LEU A 145 7.33 7.16 -3.12
N ALA A 146 8.00 8.31 -3.14
CA ALA A 146 9.42 8.39 -3.49
C ALA A 146 10.30 7.68 -2.46
N LEU A 147 9.97 7.77 -1.17
CA LEU A 147 10.64 6.98 -0.13
C LEU A 147 10.45 5.48 -0.32
N TRP A 148 9.24 5.04 -0.69
CA TRP A 148 8.98 3.63 -0.92
C TRP A 148 9.73 3.10 -2.15
N VAL A 149 9.70 3.86 -3.25
CA VAL A 149 10.45 3.58 -4.48
C VAL A 149 11.95 3.51 -4.20
N GLY A 150 12.50 4.52 -3.51
CA GLY A 150 13.92 4.58 -3.19
C GLY A 150 14.39 3.43 -2.30
N ALA A 151 13.51 2.85 -1.46
CA ALA A 151 13.84 1.66 -0.68
C ALA A 151 14.08 0.44 -1.58
N PHE A 152 13.24 0.23 -2.59
CA PHE A 152 13.43 -0.86 -3.55
C PHE A 152 14.67 -0.66 -4.42
N GLU A 153 14.92 0.57 -4.88
CA GLU A 153 16.11 0.89 -5.68
C GLU A 153 17.41 0.58 -4.92
N ARG A 154 17.46 0.87 -3.61
CA ARG A 154 18.63 0.55 -2.76
C ARG A 154 18.83 -0.95 -2.61
N LEU A 155 17.77 -1.70 -2.29
CA LEU A 155 17.84 -3.15 -2.13
C LEU A 155 18.21 -3.84 -3.45
N ALA A 156 17.64 -3.41 -4.57
CA ALA A 156 18.02 -3.90 -5.89
C ALA A 156 19.47 -3.54 -6.25
N GLY A 157 19.93 -2.34 -5.86
CA GLY A 157 21.33 -1.93 -6.00
C GLY A 157 22.31 -2.78 -5.18
N ALA A 158 21.85 -3.41 -4.09
CA ALA A 158 22.61 -4.41 -3.34
C ALA A 158 22.57 -5.82 -3.96
N GLY A 159 21.83 -6.00 -5.05
CA GLY A 159 21.71 -7.26 -5.79
C GLY A 159 20.50 -8.12 -5.39
N ILE A 160 19.60 -7.63 -4.52
CA ILE A 160 18.40 -8.37 -4.12
C ILE A 160 17.37 -8.34 -5.24
N LYS A 161 16.98 -9.54 -5.69
CA LYS A 161 15.99 -9.72 -6.77
C LYS A 161 14.63 -10.23 -6.27
N LYS A 162 14.63 -10.93 -5.13
CA LYS A 162 13.44 -11.46 -4.48
C LYS A 162 12.79 -10.37 -3.63
N LEU A 163 12.17 -9.39 -4.29
CA LEU A 163 11.58 -8.21 -3.66
C LEU A 163 10.06 -8.28 -3.65
N GLY A 164 9.43 -7.72 -2.61
CA GLY A 164 7.97 -7.54 -2.56
C GLY A 164 7.57 -6.33 -1.72
N ALA A 165 6.44 -5.74 -2.03
CA ALA A 165 5.88 -4.61 -1.30
C ALA A 165 4.85 -5.08 -0.29
N ILE A 166 4.86 -4.53 0.92
CA ILE A 166 3.77 -4.69 1.88
C ILE A 166 3.05 -3.35 2.01
N HIS A 167 1.84 -3.30 1.49
CA HIS A 167 0.96 -2.15 1.65
C HIS A 167 0.19 -2.28 2.97
N ARG A 168 0.40 -1.35 3.89
CA ARG A 168 -0.14 -1.34 5.26
C ARG A 168 -0.87 -0.05 5.63
N GLY A 169 -1.16 0.79 4.63
CA GLY A 169 -1.78 2.10 4.77
C GLY A 169 -0.86 3.15 5.40
N PHE A 170 -1.34 4.38 5.47
CA PHE A 170 -0.57 5.55 5.89
C PHE A 170 -1.19 6.19 7.13
N ALA A 171 -0.32 6.72 8.00
CA ALA A 171 -0.73 7.44 9.19
C ALA A 171 -1.43 8.74 8.79
N THR A 172 -2.46 9.10 9.56
CA THR A 172 -3.16 10.38 9.45
C THR A 172 -3.18 11.08 10.81
N GLY A 173 -3.17 12.40 10.81
CA GLY A 173 -3.37 13.21 12.02
C GLY A 173 -4.84 13.32 12.43
N GLU A 174 -5.77 12.92 11.54
CA GLU A 174 -7.21 13.05 11.74
C GLU A 174 -7.84 11.74 12.21
N ALA A 175 -8.97 11.85 12.92
CA ALA A 175 -9.73 10.68 13.33
C ALA A 175 -10.28 9.95 12.10
N SER A 176 -9.96 8.65 11.99
CA SER A 176 -10.41 7.79 10.90
C SER A 176 -11.02 6.51 11.46
N LYS A 177 -11.87 5.84 10.66
CA LYS A 177 -12.34 4.49 11.02
C LYS A 177 -11.16 3.52 11.12
N TYR A 178 -10.16 3.68 10.27
CA TYR A 178 -8.96 2.85 10.22
C TYR A 178 -7.82 3.45 11.05
N ARG A 179 -6.95 2.61 11.59
CA ARG A 179 -5.70 3.05 12.23
C ARG A 179 -4.76 3.72 11.22
N ASN A 180 -4.70 3.20 10.00
CA ASN A 180 -3.94 3.77 8.90
C ASN A 180 -4.82 3.76 7.64
N ILE A 181 -4.94 4.91 6.97
CA ILE A 181 -5.77 5.04 5.78
C ILE A 181 -5.11 4.26 4.65
N PRO A 182 -5.81 3.34 3.96
CA PRO A 182 -5.21 2.53 2.92
C PRO A 182 -4.57 3.35 1.81
N MET A 183 -5.21 4.41 1.30
CA MET A 183 -4.71 5.18 0.15
C MET A 183 -4.27 4.27 -1.02
N TRP A 184 -5.17 3.38 -1.46
CA TRP A 184 -4.93 2.36 -2.48
C TRP A 184 -4.24 2.88 -3.74
N GLN A 185 -4.49 4.14 -4.11
CA GLN A 185 -3.83 4.80 -5.24
C GLN A 185 -2.29 4.77 -5.16
N MET A 186 -1.71 4.86 -3.96
CA MET A 186 -0.25 4.83 -3.77
C MET A 186 0.35 3.49 -4.17
N ALA A 187 -0.32 2.39 -3.83
CA ALA A 187 0.12 1.06 -4.20
C ALA A 187 -0.11 0.77 -5.69
N ILE A 188 -1.20 1.28 -6.27
CA ILE A 188 -1.46 1.21 -7.72
C ILE A 188 -0.37 1.97 -8.50
N GLU A 189 0.01 3.16 -8.03
CA GLU A 189 1.09 3.95 -8.62
C GLU A 189 2.44 3.23 -8.49
N LEU A 190 2.75 2.64 -7.33
CA LEU A 190 3.94 1.80 -7.17
C LEU A 190 3.97 0.64 -8.17
N LYS A 191 2.86 -0.10 -8.33
CA LYS A 191 2.76 -1.19 -9.32
C LYS A 191 2.93 -0.66 -10.75
N SER A 192 2.45 0.54 -11.04
CA SER A 192 2.64 1.17 -12.37
C SER A 192 4.11 1.51 -12.64
N ILE A 193 4.86 1.88 -11.60
CA ILE A 193 6.31 2.13 -11.69
C ILE A 193 7.07 0.80 -11.80
N PHE A 194 6.68 -0.21 -11.03
CA PHE A 194 7.29 -1.54 -10.98
C PHE A 194 6.27 -2.66 -11.25
N PRO A 195 5.89 -2.92 -12.51
CA PRO A 195 4.82 -3.87 -12.85
C PRO A 195 5.05 -5.30 -12.34
N GLN A 196 6.30 -5.72 -12.24
CA GLN A 196 6.67 -7.07 -11.80
C GLN A 196 6.77 -7.21 -10.28
N LEU A 197 6.71 -6.11 -9.51
CA LEU A 197 6.86 -6.14 -8.07
C LEU A 197 5.59 -6.73 -7.41
N PRO A 198 5.69 -7.84 -6.64
CA PRO A 198 4.55 -8.36 -5.89
C PRO A 198 4.08 -7.35 -4.83
N ILE A 199 2.77 -7.19 -4.66
CA ILE A 199 2.17 -6.33 -3.62
C ILE A 199 1.32 -7.19 -2.69
N ILE A 200 1.63 -7.13 -1.40
CA ILE A 200 0.98 -7.85 -0.31
C ILE A 200 0.20 -6.85 0.54
N GLY A 201 -1.06 -7.13 0.84
CA GLY A 201 -1.89 -6.29 1.70
C GLY A 201 -1.75 -6.63 3.18
N ASP A 202 -1.62 -5.63 4.04
CA ASP A 202 -1.58 -5.77 5.50
C ASP A 202 -2.84 -5.16 6.13
N PRO A 203 -3.97 -5.88 6.11
CA PRO A 203 -5.23 -5.37 6.64
C PRO A 203 -5.16 -5.16 8.17
N SER A 204 -4.32 -5.93 8.88
CA SER A 204 -4.18 -5.81 10.35
C SER A 204 -3.67 -4.45 10.76
N HIS A 205 -2.62 -3.96 10.09
CA HIS A 205 -2.04 -2.66 10.40
C HIS A 205 -2.84 -1.49 9.78
N MET A 206 -3.54 -1.70 8.67
CA MET A 206 -4.51 -0.71 8.16
C MET A 206 -5.67 -0.53 9.14
N ALA A 207 -6.36 -1.62 9.49
CA ALA A 207 -7.53 -1.60 10.35
C ALA A 207 -7.21 -1.11 11.76
N GLY A 208 -6.20 -1.72 12.40
CA GLY A 208 -5.96 -1.63 13.83
C GLY A 208 -7.09 -2.19 14.71
N LYS A 209 -8.03 -2.93 14.12
CA LYS A 209 -9.12 -3.63 14.82
C LYS A 209 -9.66 -4.79 13.98
N ARG A 210 -10.09 -5.88 14.63
CA ARG A 210 -10.63 -7.09 13.96
C ARG A 210 -11.82 -6.82 13.03
N ALA A 211 -12.70 -5.88 13.43
CA ALA A 211 -13.95 -5.59 12.73
C ALA A 211 -13.80 -5.15 11.26
N TYR A 212 -12.61 -4.66 10.87
CA TYR A 212 -12.38 -4.14 9.51
C TYR A 212 -11.39 -4.97 8.68
N LEU A 213 -10.91 -6.09 9.22
CA LEU A 213 -9.93 -6.93 8.50
C LEU A 213 -10.52 -7.49 7.21
N ASN A 214 -11.74 -8.03 7.28
CA ASN A 214 -12.38 -8.66 6.13
C ASN A 214 -12.62 -7.66 4.98
N GLU A 215 -13.12 -6.45 5.26
CA GLU A 215 -13.36 -5.44 4.21
C GLU A 215 -12.06 -4.98 3.53
N LEU A 216 -10.96 -4.87 4.29
CA LEU A 216 -9.66 -4.44 3.76
C LEU A 216 -8.93 -5.58 3.02
N ALA A 217 -9.03 -6.81 3.54
CA ALA A 217 -8.51 -8.00 2.88
C ALA A 217 -9.22 -8.22 1.54
N GLN A 218 -10.56 -8.15 1.53
CA GLN A 218 -11.33 -8.28 0.29
C GLN A 218 -10.96 -7.19 -0.71
N MET A 219 -10.84 -5.92 -0.28
CA MET A 219 -10.42 -4.84 -1.18
C MET A 219 -9.01 -5.08 -1.77
N ALA A 220 -8.07 -5.60 -0.99
CA ALA A 220 -6.75 -5.96 -1.53
C ALA A 220 -6.86 -7.05 -2.62
N MET A 221 -7.71 -8.05 -2.43
CA MET A 221 -7.96 -9.08 -3.46
C MET A 221 -8.70 -8.52 -4.67
N ASP A 222 -9.64 -7.59 -4.49
CA ASP A 222 -10.36 -6.90 -5.56
C ASP A 222 -9.43 -6.05 -6.43
N LEU A 223 -8.37 -5.51 -5.82
CA LEU A 223 -7.30 -4.77 -6.49
C LEU A 223 -6.20 -5.68 -7.05
N ASN A 224 -6.41 -6.99 -7.06
CA ASN A 224 -5.49 -7.99 -7.58
C ASN A 224 -4.11 -7.96 -6.91
N TYR A 225 -4.08 -7.81 -5.59
CA TYR A 225 -2.84 -7.94 -4.83
C TYR A 225 -2.36 -9.40 -4.84
N ASP A 226 -1.04 -9.57 -4.83
CA ASP A 226 -0.37 -10.87 -4.92
C ASP A 226 -0.47 -11.68 -3.61
N GLY A 227 -0.90 -11.05 -2.50
CA GLY A 227 -1.06 -11.74 -1.22
C GLY A 227 -1.56 -10.87 -0.06
N LEU A 228 -1.63 -11.48 1.12
CA LEU A 228 -1.98 -10.85 2.40
C LEU A 228 -0.96 -11.21 3.49
N ILE A 229 -0.67 -10.26 4.37
CA ILE A 229 0.03 -10.47 5.64
C ILE A 229 -0.88 -10.08 6.81
N VAL A 230 -1.29 -11.05 7.63
CA VAL A 230 -2.34 -10.87 8.65
C VAL A 230 -1.85 -11.33 10.01
N GLU A 231 -2.20 -10.60 11.05
CA GLU A 231 -1.86 -10.95 12.43
C GLU A 231 -2.83 -11.99 13.00
N SER A 232 -2.28 -13.06 13.56
CA SER A 232 -3.03 -14.13 14.21
C SER A 232 -2.32 -14.61 15.47
N HIS A 233 -3.07 -14.83 16.55
CA HIS A 233 -2.57 -15.17 17.87
C HIS A 233 -3.53 -16.15 18.56
N ILE A 234 -3.02 -17.10 19.34
CA ILE A 234 -3.86 -18.11 20.00
C ILE A 234 -4.80 -17.54 21.08
N ASP A 235 -4.40 -16.44 21.74
CA ASP A 235 -5.22 -15.72 22.72
C ASP A 235 -5.10 -14.19 22.48
N PRO A 236 -5.73 -13.65 21.41
CA PRO A 236 -5.50 -12.28 20.96
C PRO A 236 -5.77 -11.20 22.00
N ASP A 237 -6.72 -11.41 22.91
CA ASP A 237 -7.10 -10.42 23.93
C ASP A 237 -6.06 -10.30 25.04
N LYS A 238 -5.16 -11.29 25.18
CA LYS A 238 -4.02 -11.25 26.11
C LYS A 238 -2.67 -10.99 25.44
N ALA A 239 -2.66 -10.76 24.12
CA ALA A 239 -1.43 -10.49 23.39
C ALA A 239 -0.71 -9.25 23.93
N TRP A 240 0.62 -9.31 24.03
CA TRP A 240 1.47 -8.25 24.56
C TRP A 240 1.63 -7.06 23.61
N SER A 241 1.20 -7.22 22.36
CA SER A 241 1.19 -6.17 21.35
C SER A 241 -0.01 -6.32 20.42
N ASP A 242 -0.59 -5.18 20.01
CA ASP A 242 -1.54 -5.12 18.91
C ASP A 242 -2.76 -6.07 19.07
N ALA A 243 -3.14 -6.33 20.33
CA ALA A 243 -4.23 -7.24 20.70
C ALA A 243 -5.50 -7.01 19.86
N ALA A 244 -5.93 -5.76 19.72
CA ALA A 244 -7.20 -5.38 19.08
C ALA A 244 -7.37 -5.82 17.62
N GLN A 245 -6.28 -6.10 16.88
CA GLN A 245 -6.33 -6.48 15.47
C GLN A 245 -5.95 -7.93 15.16
N GLN A 246 -5.40 -8.69 16.11
CA GLN A 246 -5.01 -10.08 15.83
C GLN A 246 -6.24 -10.99 15.85
N LEU A 247 -6.38 -11.91 14.89
CA LEU A 247 -7.43 -12.94 14.92
C LEU A 247 -6.94 -14.18 15.65
N THR A 248 -7.85 -15.05 16.11
CA THR A 248 -7.45 -16.44 16.40
C THR A 248 -7.16 -17.18 15.10
N PRO A 249 -6.39 -18.27 15.09
CA PRO A 249 -6.20 -19.08 13.89
C PRO A 249 -7.54 -19.55 13.27
N THR A 250 -8.52 -19.93 14.10
CA THR A 250 -9.87 -20.29 13.64
C THR A 250 -10.57 -19.12 12.94
N ALA A 251 -10.66 -17.95 13.59
CA ALA A 251 -11.32 -16.78 13.01
C ALA A 251 -10.58 -16.26 11.76
N PHE A 252 -9.26 -16.48 11.69
CA PHE A 252 -8.49 -16.19 10.49
C PHE A 252 -8.85 -17.13 9.34
N GLY A 253 -8.99 -18.45 9.60
CA GLY A 253 -9.50 -19.41 8.62
C GLY A 253 -10.89 -19.01 8.08
N GLU A 254 -11.82 -18.67 8.98
CA GLU A 254 -13.16 -18.18 8.61
C GLU A 254 -13.10 -16.92 7.76
N MET A 255 -12.17 -16.00 8.04
CA MET A 255 -11.98 -14.81 7.21
C MET A 255 -11.53 -15.20 5.80
N LEU A 256 -10.55 -16.11 5.68
CA LEU A 256 -10.04 -16.56 4.38
C LEU A 256 -11.14 -17.25 3.55
N ASP A 257 -11.99 -18.06 4.17
CA ASP A 257 -13.10 -18.75 3.49
C ASP A 257 -14.14 -17.77 2.93
N HIS A 258 -14.27 -16.58 3.53
CA HIS A 258 -15.17 -15.54 3.04
C HIS A 258 -14.56 -14.66 1.93
N LEU A 259 -13.26 -14.76 1.66
CA LEU A 259 -12.62 -13.96 0.62
C LEU A 259 -12.99 -14.47 -0.77
N GLN A 260 -13.45 -13.56 -1.62
CA GLN A 260 -13.68 -13.83 -3.03
C GLN A 260 -12.45 -13.47 -3.84
N ILE A 261 -11.71 -14.49 -4.31
CA ILE A 261 -10.59 -14.31 -5.23
C ILE A 261 -11.13 -14.34 -6.66
N ARG A 262 -11.05 -13.21 -7.35
CA ARG A 262 -11.54 -13.08 -8.73
C ARG A 262 -10.40 -13.29 -9.72
N GLN A 263 -10.72 -13.88 -10.87
CA GLN A 263 -9.78 -14.03 -11.97
C GLN A 263 -9.59 -12.69 -12.68
N VAL A 264 -8.36 -12.39 -13.08
CA VAL A 264 -8.01 -11.16 -13.82
C VAL A 264 -8.64 -11.15 -15.20
N GLU A 265 -8.71 -12.33 -15.83
CA GLU A 265 -9.21 -12.50 -17.18
C GLU A 265 -10.29 -13.58 -17.24
N SER A 266 -11.25 -13.37 -18.13
CA SER A 266 -12.27 -14.36 -18.46
C SER A 266 -12.02 -14.86 -19.88
N GLN A 267 -12.10 -16.18 -20.08
CA GLN A 267 -11.99 -16.81 -21.41
C GLN A 267 -13.30 -16.70 -22.23
N ASN A 268 -14.35 -16.08 -21.67
CA ASN A 268 -15.60 -15.87 -22.38
C ASN A 268 -15.43 -14.76 -23.43
N LEU A 269 -15.52 -15.14 -24.72
CA LEU A 269 -15.35 -14.23 -25.85
C LEU A 269 -16.40 -13.10 -25.90
N GLU A 270 -17.66 -13.38 -25.53
CA GLU A 270 -18.70 -12.35 -25.48
C GLU A 270 -18.38 -11.30 -24.41
N PHE A 271 -17.91 -11.75 -23.26
CA PHE A 271 -17.45 -10.86 -22.18
C PHE A 271 -16.25 -10.03 -22.63
N GLN A 272 -15.23 -10.65 -23.25
CA GLN A 272 -14.05 -9.94 -23.76
C GLN A 272 -14.45 -8.87 -24.77
N SER A 273 -15.31 -9.21 -25.74
CA SER A 273 -15.80 -8.27 -26.75
C SER A 273 -16.59 -7.11 -26.11
N PHE A 274 -17.45 -7.40 -25.14
CA PHE A 274 -18.19 -6.38 -24.41
C PHE A 274 -17.27 -5.42 -23.63
N VAL A 275 -16.24 -5.95 -22.94
CA VAL A 275 -15.27 -5.15 -22.21
C VAL A 275 -14.47 -4.25 -23.15
N GLU A 276 -13.99 -4.80 -24.28
CA GLU A 276 -13.27 -4.02 -25.29
C GLU A 276 -14.12 -2.89 -25.86
N GLN A 277 -15.38 -3.18 -26.22
CA GLN A 277 -16.29 -2.16 -26.74
C GLN A 277 -16.59 -1.09 -25.69
N SER A 278 -16.82 -1.49 -24.44
CA SER A 278 -17.06 -0.57 -23.33
C SER A 278 -15.86 0.33 -23.07
N ARG A 279 -14.62 -0.22 -23.09
CA ARG A 279 -13.38 0.56 -22.97
C ARG A 279 -13.26 1.60 -24.08
N ARG A 280 -13.53 1.23 -25.34
CA ARG A 280 -13.53 2.20 -26.46
C ARG A 280 -14.55 3.32 -26.27
N ASN A 281 -15.74 3.00 -25.73
CA ASN A 281 -16.74 4.01 -25.43
C ASN A 281 -16.29 4.95 -24.31
N ILE A 282 -15.64 4.42 -23.27
CA ILE A 282 -15.02 5.21 -22.20
C ILE A 282 -13.93 6.11 -22.78
N ASP A 283 -13.01 5.58 -23.59
CA ASP A 283 -11.93 6.35 -24.23
C ASP A 283 -12.48 7.52 -25.08
N ASN A 284 -13.62 7.32 -25.74
CA ASN A 284 -14.28 8.39 -26.50
C ASN A 284 -14.84 9.49 -25.60
N VAL A 285 -15.44 9.13 -24.45
CA VAL A 285 -15.92 10.10 -23.46
C VAL A 285 -14.75 10.83 -22.82
N ASP A 286 -13.67 10.13 -22.47
CA ASP A 286 -12.47 10.71 -21.88
C ASP A 286 -11.82 11.73 -22.82
N ARG A 287 -11.79 11.43 -24.12
CA ARG A 287 -11.37 12.39 -25.15
C ARG A 287 -12.23 13.65 -25.13
N GLN A 288 -13.56 13.49 -25.10
CA GLN A 288 -14.48 14.64 -25.05
C GLN A 288 -14.28 15.47 -23.77
N ILE A 289 -14.00 14.83 -22.62
CA ILE A 289 -13.69 15.53 -21.38
C ILE A 289 -12.46 16.42 -21.56
N VAL A 290 -11.38 15.88 -22.14
CA VAL A 290 -10.14 16.64 -22.39
C VAL A 290 -10.37 17.78 -23.38
N GLU A 291 -11.09 17.54 -24.47
CA GLU A 291 -11.44 18.57 -25.48
C GLU A 291 -12.29 19.69 -24.86
N MET A 292 -13.26 19.36 -24.01
CA MET A 292 -14.09 20.34 -23.30
C MET A 292 -13.30 21.13 -22.26
N LEU A 293 -12.33 20.51 -21.57
CA LEU A 293 -11.40 21.23 -20.71
C LEU A 293 -10.55 22.22 -21.52
N GLY A 294 -10.03 21.81 -22.68
CA GLY A 294 -9.28 22.68 -23.59
C GLY A 294 -10.12 23.87 -24.07
N ALA A 295 -11.34 23.62 -24.54
CA ALA A 295 -12.28 24.67 -24.96
C ALA A 295 -12.61 25.64 -23.81
N ARG A 296 -12.78 25.11 -22.59
CA ARG A 296 -12.97 25.93 -21.38
C ARG A 296 -11.75 26.80 -21.10
N MET A 297 -10.53 26.29 -21.24
CA MET A 297 -9.32 27.08 -21.03
C MET A 297 -9.16 28.20 -22.05
N ALA A 298 -9.49 27.98 -23.33
CA ALA A 298 -9.49 29.05 -24.33
C ALA A 298 -10.45 30.20 -23.97
N LEU A 299 -11.59 29.92 -23.33
CA LEU A 299 -12.49 30.96 -22.80
C LEU A 299 -11.88 31.70 -21.60
N VAL A 300 -11.14 31.00 -20.74
CA VAL A 300 -10.43 31.58 -19.60
C VAL A 300 -9.32 32.51 -20.07
N GLU A 301 -8.57 32.14 -21.11
CA GLU A 301 -7.52 32.97 -21.70
C GLU A 301 -8.08 34.28 -22.26
N ARG A 302 -9.15 34.20 -23.06
CA ARG A 302 -9.87 35.40 -23.53
C ARG A 302 -10.35 36.27 -22.38
N LEU A 303 -10.95 35.67 -21.35
CA LEU A 303 -11.38 36.41 -20.17
C LEU A 303 -10.21 37.11 -19.45
N ALA A 304 -9.03 36.49 -19.42
CA ALA A 304 -7.81 37.06 -18.84
C ALA A 304 -7.42 38.35 -19.56
N GLU A 305 -7.40 38.33 -20.90
CA GLU A 305 -7.10 39.50 -21.74
C GLU A 305 -8.06 40.65 -21.43
N TYR A 306 -9.37 40.39 -21.39
CA TYR A 306 -10.36 41.41 -21.05
C TYR A 306 -10.19 41.94 -19.63
N LYS A 307 -9.93 41.09 -18.64
CA LYS A 307 -9.69 41.53 -17.26
C LYS A 307 -8.44 42.39 -17.15
N ARG A 308 -7.35 42.01 -17.83
CA ARG A 308 -6.11 42.78 -17.91
C ARG A 308 -6.38 44.17 -18.47
N ASP A 309 -7.04 44.24 -19.63
CA ASP A 309 -7.31 45.49 -20.34
C ASP A 309 -8.23 46.44 -19.55
N ASN A 310 -8.97 45.90 -18.55
CA ASN A 310 -9.86 46.65 -17.67
C ASN A 310 -9.36 46.73 -16.21
N ASN A 311 -8.13 46.31 -15.93
CA ASN A 311 -7.51 46.32 -14.59
C ASN A 311 -8.36 45.63 -13.50
N VAL A 312 -8.98 44.49 -13.82
CA VAL A 312 -9.85 43.70 -12.94
C VAL A 312 -9.08 42.55 -12.29
N THR A 313 -9.32 42.32 -10.99
CA THR A 313 -8.69 41.21 -10.25
C THR A 313 -9.04 39.82 -10.82
N LEU A 314 -8.08 38.90 -10.69
CA LEU A 314 -8.20 37.52 -11.13
C LEU A 314 -9.24 36.73 -10.34
N PHE A 315 -9.18 36.83 -9.00
CA PHE A 315 -9.97 36.01 -8.10
C PHE A 315 -11.25 36.72 -7.65
N GLN A 316 -12.38 36.06 -7.87
CA GLN A 316 -13.72 36.55 -7.50
C GLN A 316 -14.40 35.50 -6.60
N PRO A 317 -14.38 35.66 -5.26
CA PRO A 317 -14.83 34.63 -4.32
C PRO A 317 -16.27 34.18 -4.49
N GLU A 318 -17.19 35.11 -4.78
CA GLU A 318 -18.61 34.80 -4.91
C GLU A 318 -18.91 33.94 -6.16
N ARG A 319 -18.20 34.21 -7.26
CA ARG A 319 -18.30 33.37 -8.46
C ARG A 319 -17.79 31.95 -8.20
N TRP A 320 -16.72 31.82 -7.41
CA TRP A 320 -16.17 30.51 -7.06
C TRP A 320 -17.15 29.68 -6.21
N LYS A 321 -17.76 30.29 -5.18
CA LYS A 321 -18.81 29.66 -4.37
C LYS A 321 -20.00 29.21 -5.22
N GLU A 322 -20.44 30.06 -6.16
CA GLU A 322 -21.54 29.75 -7.08
C GLU A 322 -21.20 28.54 -7.97
N ILE A 323 -19.98 28.48 -8.53
CA ILE A 323 -19.52 27.37 -9.35
C ILE A 323 -19.53 26.08 -8.54
N LEU A 324 -18.91 26.04 -7.36
CA LEU A 324 -18.89 24.83 -6.53
C LEU A 324 -20.31 24.35 -6.22
N LYS A 325 -21.19 25.24 -5.76
CA LYS A 325 -22.58 24.88 -5.44
C LYS A 325 -23.30 24.30 -6.66
N THR A 326 -23.33 25.04 -7.77
CA THR A 326 -24.10 24.65 -8.96
C THR A 326 -23.56 23.38 -9.61
N ARG A 327 -22.23 23.18 -9.61
CA ARG A 327 -21.60 21.99 -10.23
C ARG A 327 -21.80 20.76 -9.37
N THR A 328 -21.67 20.87 -8.06
CA THR A 328 -21.95 19.78 -7.14
C THR A 328 -23.43 19.36 -7.19
N GLU A 329 -24.37 20.31 -7.31
CA GLU A 329 -25.80 20.01 -7.52
C GLU A 329 -26.06 19.31 -8.86
N LEU A 330 -25.40 19.74 -9.94
CA LEU A 330 -25.47 19.04 -11.23
C LEU A 330 -24.89 17.63 -11.15
N GLY A 331 -23.74 17.47 -10.49
CA GLY A 331 -23.11 16.18 -10.28
C GLY A 331 -24.02 15.18 -9.58
N LYS A 332 -24.72 15.62 -8.53
CA LYS A 332 -25.74 14.80 -7.85
C LYS A 332 -26.84 14.33 -8.81
N LYS A 333 -27.33 15.19 -9.70
CA LYS A 333 -28.35 14.83 -10.70
C LYS A 333 -27.84 13.81 -11.73
N LEU A 334 -26.53 13.80 -11.97
CA LEU A 334 -25.84 12.86 -12.86
C LEU A 334 -25.30 11.63 -12.14
N ASN A 335 -25.72 11.40 -10.89
CA ASN A 335 -25.28 10.26 -10.07
C ASN A 335 -23.76 10.23 -9.79
N LEU A 336 -23.15 11.41 -9.65
CA LEU A 336 -21.76 11.57 -9.20
C LEU A 336 -21.72 11.93 -7.72
N TYR A 337 -20.69 11.43 -7.02
CA TYR A 337 -20.42 11.84 -5.65
C TYR A 337 -20.09 13.34 -5.58
N PRO A 338 -20.72 14.10 -4.66
CA PRO A 338 -20.47 15.53 -4.49
C PRO A 338 -18.99 15.88 -4.32
N GLU A 339 -18.27 15.08 -3.55
CA GLU A 339 -16.87 15.27 -3.18
C GLU A 339 -15.95 15.16 -4.41
N LEU A 340 -16.23 14.21 -5.31
CA LEU A 340 -15.51 14.05 -6.56
C LEU A 340 -15.60 15.30 -7.42
N VAL A 341 -16.82 15.83 -7.56
CA VAL A 341 -17.08 17.01 -8.40
C VAL A 341 -16.40 18.24 -7.82
N GLU A 342 -16.45 18.40 -6.51
CA GLU A 342 -15.77 19.49 -5.81
C GLU A 342 -14.25 19.47 -6.06
N GLU A 343 -13.59 18.32 -5.90
CA GLU A 343 -12.15 18.18 -6.08
C GLU A 343 -11.73 18.43 -7.54
N ILE A 344 -12.46 17.88 -8.51
CA ILE A 344 -12.20 18.14 -9.94
C ILE A 344 -12.28 19.64 -10.23
N TYR A 345 -13.32 20.32 -9.74
CA TYR A 345 -13.48 21.75 -10.01
C TYR A 345 -12.45 22.62 -9.30
N LYS A 346 -11.95 22.22 -8.12
CA LYS A 346 -10.83 22.89 -7.45
C LYS A 346 -9.58 22.85 -8.34
N ILE A 347 -9.24 21.67 -8.89
CA ILE A 347 -8.09 21.50 -9.79
C ILE A 347 -8.27 22.35 -11.06
N ILE A 348 -9.45 22.27 -11.69
CA ILE A 348 -9.77 23.07 -12.89
C ILE A 348 -9.66 24.57 -12.59
N HIS A 349 -10.10 25.01 -11.41
CA HIS A 349 -10.02 26.42 -11.02
C HIS A 349 -8.58 26.89 -10.83
N MET A 350 -7.74 26.08 -10.18
CA MET A 350 -6.32 26.35 -10.03
C MET A 350 -5.62 26.49 -11.38
N GLU A 351 -5.90 25.59 -12.33
CA GLU A 351 -5.35 25.71 -13.69
C GLU A 351 -5.85 26.97 -14.40
N SER A 352 -7.11 27.37 -14.17
CA SER A 352 -7.65 28.61 -14.72
C SER A 352 -6.94 29.85 -14.18
N ILE A 353 -6.56 29.85 -12.90
CA ILE A 353 -5.80 30.95 -12.27
C ILE A 353 -4.40 31.00 -12.85
N ARG A 354 -3.73 29.84 -12.99
CA ARG A 354 -2.41 29.74 -13.59
C ARG A 354 -2.38 30.35 -14.99
N LYS A 355 -3.31 29.95 -15.87
CA LYS A 355 -3.42 30.48 -17.23
C LYS A 355 -3.68 31.98 -17.28
N GLN A 356 -4.60 32.49 -16.46
CA GLN A 356 -4.84 33.93 -16.41
C GLN A 356 -3.60 34.70 -15.90
N THR A 357 -2.86 34.15 -14.94
CA THR A 357 -1.62 34.75 -14.40
C THR A 357 -0.52 34.82 -15.46
N GLU A 358 -0.35 33.77 -16.26
CA GLU A 358 0.59 33.74 -17.39
C GLU A 358 0.30 34.87 -18.40
N ILE A 359 -0.97 35.15 -18.70
CA ILE A 359 -1.39 36.20 -19.66
C ILE A 359 -1.26 37.61 -19.08
N ILE A 360 -1.61 37.82 -17.81
CA ILE A 360 -1.48 39.13 -17.18
C ILE A 360 0.00 39.51 -17.05
N ASN A 361 0.85 38.61 -16.58
CA ASN A 361 2.27 38.90 -16.30
C ASN A 361 3.14 38.98 -17.57
N SER A 362 2.78 38.29 -18.65
CA SER A 362 3.51 38.37 -19.93
C SER A 362 3.38 39.72 -20.64
N ALA A 363 2.36 40.51 -20.30
CA ALA A 363 2.21 41.88 -20.80
C ALA A 363 3.08 42.88 -20.01
N GLU A 364 3.30 42.65 -18.70
CA GLU A 364 4.12 43.53 -17.84
C GLU A 364 5.62 43.46 -18.15
N GLN A 365 6.10 42.39 -18.80
CA GLN A 365 7.50 42.25 -19.24
C GLN A 365 7.82 42.92 -20.58
N ASN A 366 6.81 43.45 -21.29
CA ASN A 366 6.95 44.11 -22.59
C ASN A 366 6.75 45.64 -22.53
N VAL A 367 6.85 46.24 -21.34
CA VAL A 367 6.76 47.70 -21.11
C VAL A 367 8.10 48.26 -20.64
#